data_AF-A0A7Z8KM47-F1
#
_entry.id   AF-A0A7Z8KM47-F1
#
_cell.length_a   1.000
_cell.length_b   1.000
_cell.length_c   1.000
_cell.angle_alpha   90.00
_cell.angle_beta   90.00
_cell.angle_gamma   90.00
#
_symmetry.space_group_name_H-M   'P 1'
#
loop_
_entity.id
_entity.type
_entity.pdbx_description
1 polymer ?
#
loop_
_entity_poly.entity_id
_entity_poly.type
_entity_poly.pdbx_seq_one_letter_code
_entity_poly.pdbx_strand_id
1 'polypeptide(L)'
;MSEIEKLLPGYNCGSCGFRQCRDFAAELSETKNAEDLHKCPFLARDNFKDNVDKILVLLGKDVPMAEMIVGIIDGLEADFTLAPLKDECSCREDIHPFDGSIEIEVGDILRYRPLGCPVTHFAKVIDKVPGIYTVHMVGPLHRLGNDDFKFKDVGLCMILAFDGKVAKGKIPKVGQTVRFVPEYCMMQKVHSGMVVGVEGKNVRIEAIDLKVW
;
A
#
# COMPACT_ATOMS: atom_id res chain seq x y z
N MET A 1 23.82 -17.41 -24.81
CA MET A 1 22.76 -17.35 -23.79
C MET A 1 22.06 -16.02 -23.97
N SER A 2 20.81 -16.03 -24.46
CA SER A 2 20.08 -14.78 -24.74
C SER A 2 19.65 -14.11 -23.43
N GLU A 3 19.36 -12.81 -23.46
CA GLU A 3 18.85 -12.10 -22.26
C GLU A 3 17.49 -12.64 -21.82
N ILE A 4 16.64 -13.03 -22.78
CA ILE A 4 15.35 -13.69 -22.51
C ILE A 4 15.55 -15.02 -21.79
N GLU A 5 16.52 -15.84 -22.21
CA GLU A 5 16.80 -17.14 -21.59
C GLU A 5 17.11 -17.01 -20.08
N LYS A 6 17.85 -15.97 -19.69
CA LYS A 6 18.18 -15.69 -18.28
C LYS A 6 16.98 -15.30 -17.42
N LEU A 7 15.92 -14.77 -18.06
CA LEU A 7 14.70 -14.33 -17.39
C LEU A 7 13.64 -15.45 -17.29
N LEU A 8 13.81 -16.53 -18.06
CA LEU A 8 12.95 -17.70 -17.99
C LEU A 8 13.22 -18.52 -16.71
N PRO A 9 12.24 -19.34 -16.25
CA PRO A 9 12.37 -20.13 -15.01
C PRO A 9 13.49 -21.17 -15.00
N GLY A 10 14.04 -21.56 -16.16
CA GLY A 10 15.15 -22.52 -16.26
C GLY A 10 14.79 -23.98 -15.99
N TYR A 11 13.53 -24.33 -15.75
CA TYR A 11 13.12 -25.69 -15.40
C TYR A 11 13.22 -26.72 -16.53
N ASN A 12 13.27 -26.28 -17.81
CA ASN A 12 13.33 -27.18 -18.98
C ASN A 12 12.24 -28.27 -18.97
N CYS A 13 11.02 -27.91 -18.57
CA CYS A 13 9.93 -28.86 -18.28
C CYS A 13 9.15 -29.35 -19.51
N GLY A 14 9.25 -28.70 -20.67
CA GLY A 14 8.48 -29.06 -21.86
C GLY A 14 7.05 -28.51 -21.92
N SER A 15 6.51 -27.92 -20.85
CA SER A 15 5.08 -27.54 -20.79
C SER A 15 4.65 -26.47 -21.79
N CYS A 16 5.57 -25.63 -22.26
CA CYS A 16 5.30 -24.63 -23.31
C CYS A 16 5.43 -25.17 -24.74
N GLY A 17 5.68 -26.47 -24.91
CA GLY A 17 5.92 -27.11 -26.21
C GLY A 17 7.41 -27.23 -26.60
N PHE A 18 8.32 -26.63 -25.83
CA PHE A 18 9.77 -26.65 -26.09
C PHE A 18 10.51 -27.43 -25.00
N ARG A 19 11.42 -28.32 -25.40
CA ARG A 19 12.17 -29.19 -24.49
C ARG A 19 13.11 -28.42 -23.56
N GLN A 20 13.70 -27.33 -24.02
CA GLN A 20 14.58 -26.49 -23.21
C GLN A 20 14.10 -25.03 -23.22
N CYS A 21 14.28 -24.33 -22.10
CA CYS A 21 13.96 -22.90 -21.98
C CYS A 21 14.72 -22.06 -23.00
N ARG A 22 15.93 -22.46 -23.39
CA ARG A 22 16.70 -21.79 -24.46
C ARG A 22 15.99 -21.83 -25.81
N ASP A 23 15.30 -22.93 -26.13
CA ASP A 23 14.62 -23.12 -27.41
C ASP A 23 13.36 -22.24 -27.43
N PHE A 24 12.64 -22.18 -26.30
CA PHE A 24 11.53 -21.24 -26.13
C PHE A 24 11.97 -19.77 -26.17
N ALA A 25 13.13 -19.45 -25.59
CA ALA A 25 13.68 -18.09 -25.65
C ALA A 25 14.04 -17.68 -27.08
N ALA A 26 14.53 -18.61 -27.90
CA ALA A 26 14.80 -18.37 -29.31
C ALA A 26 13.50 -18.09 -30.08
N GLU A 27 12.47 -18.91 -29.90
CA GLU A 27 11.14 -18.70 -30.49
C GLU A 27 10.56 -17.33 -30.14
N LEU A 28 10.59 -16.95 -28.87
CA LEU A 28 10.12 -15.64 -28.41
C LEU A 28 10.90 -14.50 -29.08
N SER A 29 12.22 -14.66 -29.24
CA SER A 29 13.09 -13.66 -29.87
C SER A 29 12.79 -13.50 -31.37
N GLU A 30 12.47 -14.61 -32.05
CA GLU A 30 12.17 -14.64 -33.48
C GLU A 30 10.77 -14.11 -33.79
N THR A 31 9.76 -14.60 -33.08
CA THR A 31 8.36 -14.22 -33.33
C THR A 31 8.01 -12.82 -32.80
N LYS A 32 8.72 -12.39 -31.75
CA LYS A 32 8.37 -11.20 -30.94
C LYS A 32 6.91 -11.18 -30.47
N ASN A 33 6.28 -12.35 -30.37
CA ASN A 33 4.89 -12.47 -29.95
C ASN A 33 4.81 -12.58 -28.42
N ALA A 34 4.28 -11.56 -27.77
CA ALA A 34 4.12 -11.53 -26.32
C ALA A 34 3.07 -12.53 -25.81
N GLU A 35 2.09 -12.90 -26.64
CA GLU A 35 1.04 -13.86 -26.28
C GLU A 35 1.62 -15.25 -25.97
N ASP A 36 2.78 -15.57 -26.55
CA ASP A 36 3.46 -16.83 -26.34
C ASP A 36 3.99 -17.00 -24.91
N LEU A 37 4.15 -15.91 -24.15
CA LEU A 37 4.54 -15.99 -22.73
C LEU A 37 3.55 -16.82 -21.90
N HIS A 38 2.26 -16.82 -22.28
CA HIS A 38 1.23 -17.62 -21.62
C HIS A 38 1.43 -19.13 -21.79
N LYS A 39 2.19 -19.56 -22.80
CA LYS A 39 2.55 -20.98 -22.98
C LYS A 39 3.40 -21.51 -21.83
N CYS A 40 4.12 -20.65 -21.11
CA CYS A 40 4.88 -21.05 -19.92
C CYS A 40 4.03 -20.89 -18.65
N PRO A 41 3.56 -21.98 -18.01
CA PRO A 41 2.68 -21.89 -16.84
C PRO A 41 3.35 -21.27 -15.61
N PHE A 42 4.69 -21.26 -15.58
CA PHE A 42 5.46 -20.70 -14.47
C PHE A 42 5.58 -19.18 -14.53
N LEU A 43 5.52 -18.58 -15.73
CA LEU A 43 5.59 -17.12 -15.88
C LEU A 43 4.34 -16.41 -15.35
N ALA A 44 3.24 -17.13 -15.16
CA ALA A 44 2.02 -16.60 -14.53
C ALA A 44 2.13 -16.44 -13.00
N ARG A 45 3.20 -16.92 -12.37
CA ARG A 45 3.40 -16.81 -10.91
C ARG A 45 3.94 -15.43 -10.54
N ASP A 46 3.54 -14.92 -9.38
CA ASP A 46 3.92 -13.58 -8.91
C ASP A 46 5.44 -13.36 -8.82
N ASN A 47 6.21 -14.41 -8.51
CA ASN A 47 7.67 -14.32 -8.41
C ASN A 47 8.38 -14.15 -9.78
N PHE A 48 7.68 -14.37 -10.90
CA PHE A 48 8.19 -14.16 -12.25
C PHE A 48 7.63 -12.91 -12.94
N LYS A 49 6.75 -12.15 -12.27
CA LYS A 49 6.09 -10.97 -12.85
C LYS A 49 7.10 -9.92 -13.32
N ASP A 50 8.08 -9.59 -12.47
CA ASP A 50 9.16 -8.64 -12.82
C ASP A 50 10.01 -9.17 -14.00
N ASN A 51 10.13 -10.49 -14.18
CA ASN A 51 10.83 -11.09 -15.32
C ASN A 51 10.00 -11.01 -16.60
N VAL A 52 8.69 -11.21 -16.50
CA VAL A 52 7.75 -11.07 -17.63
C VAL A 52 7.80 -9.65 -18.19
N ASP A 53 7.76 -8.64 -17.32
CA ASP A 53 7.87 -7.23 -17.73
C ASP A 53 9.19 -6.98 -18.48
N LYS A 54 10.31 -7.47 -17.97
CA LYS A 54 11.61 -7.37 -18.66
C LYS A 54 11.61 -8.08 -20.02
N ILE A 55 10.99 -9.27 -20.11
CA ILE A 55 10.89 -9.98 -21.39
C ILE A 55 10.03 -9.17 -22.37
N LEU A 56 8.90 -8.61 -21.94
CA LEU A 56 8.05 -7.77 -22.80
C LEU A 56 8.81 -6.57 -23.38
N VAL A 57 9.65 -5.90 -22.57
CA VAL A 57 10.55 -4.83 -23.05
C VAL A 57 11.52 -5.35 -24.12
N LEU A 58 12.15 -6.51 -23.89
CA LEU A 58 13.06 -7.13 -24.86
C LEU A 58 12.37 -7.54 -26.16
N LEU A 59 11.07 -7.88 -26.09
CA LEU A 59 10.22 -8.14 -27.26
C LEU A 59 9.75 -6.86 -27.97
N GLY A 60 10.12 -5.68 -27.48
CA GLY A 60 9.75 -4.38 -28.04
C GLY A 60 8.28 -4.03 -27.79
N LYS A 61 7.66 -4.57 -26.74
CA LYS A 61 6.32 -4.17 -26.31
C LYS A 61 6.43 -3.02 -25.31
N ASP A 62 5.53 -2.07 -25.44
CA ASP A 62 5.32 -1.06 -24.41
C ASP A 62 4.79 -1.76 -23.16
N VAL A 63 5.65 -1.93 -22.16
CA VAL A 63 5.20 -2.25 -20.82
C VAL A 63 4.66 -0.95 -20.23
N PRO A 64 3.40 -0.90 -19.78
CA PRO A 64 2.92 0.28 -19.08
C PRO A 64 3.87 0.53 -17.92
N MET A 65 4.60 1.64 -17.97
CA MET A 65 5.43 2.08 -16.86
C MET A 65 4.51 2.11 -15.65
N ALA A 66 4.86 1.42 -14.57
CA ALA A 66 4.09 1.49 -13.34
C ALA A 66 3.89 2.97 -13.01
N GLU A 67 2.63 3.41 -12.88
CA GLU A 67 2.32 4.80 -12.54
C GLU A 67 3.12 5.15 -11.28
N MET A 68 4.02 6.13 -11.41
CA MET A 68 4.79 6.62 -10.28
C MET A 68 3.81 7.27 -9.29
N ILE A 69 3.79 6.77 -8.05
CA ILE A 69 2.92 7.28 -7.00
C ILE A 69 3.74 8.35 -6.28
N VAL A 70 3.31 9.60 -6.37
CA VAL A 70 4.03 10.73 -5.80
C VAL A 70 3.12 11.48 -4.83
N GLY A 71 3.64 11.78 -3.65
CA GLY A 71 2.94 12.64 -2.69
C GLY A 71 2.84 14.08 -3.22
N ILE A 72 1.66 14.67 -3.12
CA ILE A 72 1.41 15.99 -3.72
C ILE A 72 2.17 17.10 -3.00
N ILE A 73 2.22 17.03 -1.67
CA ILE A 73 2.75 18.13 -0.86
C ILE A 73 4.26 18.06 -0.65
N ASP A 74 4.85 16.87 -0.72
CA ASP A 74 6.27 16.62 -0.47
C ASP A 74 7.04 16.20 -1.73
N GLY A 75 6.35 15.81 -2.80
CA GLY A 75 6.97 15.38 -4.06
C GLY A 75 7.72 14.05 -3.95
N LEU A 76 7.50 13.29 -2.87
CA LEU A 76 8.22 12.04 -2.62
C LEU A 76 7.54 10.86 -3.31
N GLU A 77 8.34 9.90 -3.76
CA GLU A 77 7.82 8.65 -4.34
C GLU A 77 7.37 7.69 -3.23
N ALA A 78 6.24 7.04 -3.48
CA ALA A 78 5.65 6.02 -2.64
C ALA A 78 5.60 4.68 -3.37
N ASP A 79 5.73 3.59 -2.60
CA ASP A 79 5.66 2.22 -3.11
C ASP A 79 4.22 1.84 -3.50
N PHE A 80 3.22 2.38 -2.80
CA PHE A 80 1.80 2.11 -3.01
C PHE A 80 0.87 3.17 -2.42
N THR A 81 -0.41 3.14 -2.84
CA THR A 81 -1.51 3.83 -2.14
C THR A 81 -2.24 2.87 -1.20
N LEU A 82 -2.65 3.37 -0.04
CA LEU A 82 -3.39 2.60 0.96
C LEU A 82 -4.84 3.10 1.03
N ALA A 83 -5.76 2.24 0.59
CA ALA A 83 -7.19 2.44 0.66
C ALA A 83 -7.79 1.81 1.93
N PRO A 84 -9.03 2.17 2.30
CA PRO A 84 -9.77 1.51 3.38
C PRO A 84 -9.89 -0.01 3.17
N LEU A 85 -10.06 -0.72 4.28
CA LEU A 85 -10.52 -2.11 4.22
C LEU A 85 -11.94 -2.16 3.63
N LYS A 86 -12.36 -3.38 3.26
CA LYS A 86 -13.67 -3.60 2.64
C LYS A 86 -14.78 -3.08 3.56
N ASP A 87 -15.69 -2.29 2.99
CA ASP A 87 -16.87 -1.73 3.65
C ASP A 87 -16.56 -0.73 4.80
N GLU A 88 -15.33 -0.19 4.85
CA GLU A 88 -14.92 0.84 5.80
C GLU A 88 -14.83 2.23 5.18
N CYS A 89 -15.03 3.28 5.98
CA CYS A 89 -15.04 4.67 5.50
C CYS A 89 -13.64 5.29 5.36
N SER A 90 -12.64 4.72 6.04
CA SER A 90 -11.24 5.14 5.99
C SER A 90 -10.33 3.95 6.27
N CYS A 91 -9.02 4.09 6.04
CA CYS A 91 -8.05 3.20 6.70
C CYS A 91 -8.26 3.29 8.22
N ARG A 92 -7.95 2.22 8.93
CA ARG A 92 -7.91 2.26 10.40
C ARG A 92 -6.57 2.87 10.81
N GLU A 93 -6.61 3.77 11.77
CA GLU A 93 -5.41 4.34 12.39
C GLU A 93 -5.38 3.94 13.86
N ASP A 94 -4.25 3.42 14.32
CA ASP A 94 -4.03 3.26 15.75
C ASP A 94 -3.32 4.49 16.28
N ILE A 95 -3.92 5.14 17.28
CA ILE A 95 -3.42 6.38 17.85
C ILE A 95 -3.15 6.23 19.35
N HIS A 96 -2.12 6.92 19.81
CA HIS A 96 -1.82 7.12 21.22
C HIS A 96 -1.89 8.62 21.56
N PRO A 97 -2.93 9.07 22.28
CA PRO A 97 -2.99 10.42 22.83
C PRO A 97 -1.90 10.63 23.88
N PHE A 98 -1.20 11.76 23.80
CA PHE A 98 -0.23 12.12 24.85
C PHE A 98 -0.90 12.59 26.14
N ASP A 99 -2.13 13.11 26.04
CA ASP A 99 -2.94 13.43 27.21
C ASP A 99 -3.76 12.21 27.64
N GLY A 100 -3.29 11.54 28.70
CA GLY A 100 -3.97 10.40 29.30
C GLY A 100 -5.07 10.78 30.29
N SER A 101 -5.35 12.07 30.52
CA SER A 101 -6.38 12.51 31.47
C SER A 101 -7.82 12.40 30.94
N ILE A 102 -7.97 12.24 29.62
CA ILE A 102 -9.26 12.17 28.95
C ILE A 102 -9.68 10.71 28.80
N GLU A 103 -10.83 10.38 29.38
CA GLU A 103 -11.46 9.07 29.18
C GLU A 103 -12.03 8.98 27.75
N ILE A 104 -11.60 7.96 27.01
CA ILE A 104 -11.97 7.71 25.62
C ILE A 104 -12.60 6.32 25.52
N GLU A 105 -13.77 6.23 24.90
CA GLU A 105 -14.56 5.01 24.72
C GLU A 105 -14.89 4.75 23.25
N VAL A 106 -15.18 3.50 22.93
CA VAL A 106 -15.61 3.10 21.58
C VAL A 106 -16.89 3.86 21.22
N GLY A 107 -16.90 4.45 20.02
CA GLY A 107 -17.98 5.29 19.51
C GLY A 107 -17.77 6.79 19.70
N ASP A 108 -16.84 7.21 20.57
CA ASP A 108 -16.49 8.62 20.72
C ASP A 108 -15.96 9.22 19.42
N ILE A 109 -16.20 10.51 19.24
CA ILE A 109 -15.58 11.31 18.18
C ILE A 109 -14.47 12.13 18.80
N LEU A 110 -13.27 11.98 18.28
CA LEU A 110 -12.07 12.64 18.76
C LEU A 110 -11.68 13.76 17.81
N ARG A 111 -11.33 14.92 18.38
CA ARG A 111 -10.54 15.96 17.71
C ARG A 111 -9.10 15.80 18.17
N TYR A 112 -8.18 15.68 17.23
CA TYR A 112 -6.76 15.58 17.56
C TYR A 112 -5.88 16.09 16.43
N ARG A 113 -4.59 16.25 16.70
CA ARG A 113 -3.57 16.49 15.68
C ARG A 113 -2.52 15.39 15.76
N PRO A 114 -2.26 14.66 14.66
CA PRO A 114 -1.14 13.75 14.59
C PRO A 114 0.19 14.48 14.78
N LEU A 115 1.09 13.92 15.57
CA LEU A 115 2.44 14.43 15.74
C LEU A 115 3.17 14.42 14.39
N GLY A 116 3.51 15.60 13.87
CA GLY A 116 4.17 15.75 12.57
C GLY A 116 3.23 16.09 11.41
N CYS A 117 1.91 16.09 11.62
CA CYS A 117 0.92 16.58 10.67
C CYS A 117 0.36 17.94 11.12
N PRO A 118 0.24 18.95 10.24
CA PRO A 118 -0.37 20.24 10.57
C PRO A 118 -1.91 20.21 10.57
N VAL A 119 -2.53 19.15 10.04
CA VAL A 119 -3.98 19.07 9.86
C VAL A 119 -4.67 18.54 11.13
N THR A 120 -5.76 19.18 11.54
CA THR A 120 -6.63 18.68 12.61
C THR A 120 -7.49 17.53 12.09
N HIS A 121 -7.49 16.42 12.82
CA HIS A 121 -8.20 15.19 12.49
C HIS A 121 -9.46 15.08 13.33
N PHE A 122 -10.51 14.55 12.70
CA PHE A 122 -11.73 14.10 13.36
C PHE A 122 -11.90 12.62 13.05
N ALA A 123 -11.93 11.79 14.09
CA ALA A 123 -12.03 10.35 13.94
C ALA A 123 -12.98 9.74 14.98
N LYS A 124 -13.66 8.67 14.58
CA LYS A 124 -14.50 7.86 15.45
C LYS A 124 -13.71 6.69 16.01
N VAL A 125 -13.75 6.48 17.31
CA VAL A 125 -13.16 5.31 17.95
C VAL A 125 -13.98 4.08 17.61
N ILE A 126 -13.32 3.05 17.07
CA ILE A 126 -13.96 1.78 16.70
C ILE A 126 -13.47 0.61 17.56
N ASP A 127 -12.28 0.72 18.15
CA ASP A 127 -11.74 -0.25 19.08
C ASP A 127 -10.77 0.42 20.07
N LYS A 128 -10.52 -0.26 21.20
CA LYS A 128 -9.69 0.24 22.29
C LYS A 128 -8.94 -0.90 22.95
N VAL A 129 -7.62 -0.74 23.04
CA VAL A 129 -6.75 -1.49 23.95
C VAL A 129 -6.08 -0.50 24.91
N PRO A 130 -5.51 -0.94 26.05
CA PRO A 130 -4.93 -0.02 27.03
C PRO A 130 -3.91 0.95 26.40
N GLY A 131 -4.27 2.24 26.35
CA GLY A 131 -3.44 3.32 25.81
C GLY A 131 -3.44 3.47 24.28
N ILE A 132 -4.09 2.60 23.51
CA ILE A 132 -4.14 2.69 22.05
C ILE A 132 -5.58 2.60 21.58
N TYR A 133 -5.96 3.51 20.69
CA TYR A 133 -7.31 3.59 20.15
C TYR A 133 -7.25 3.40 18.65
N THR A 134 -8.04 2.46 18.13
CA THR A 134 -8.23 2.30 16.69
C THR A 134 -9.37 3.20 16.26
N VAL A 135 -9.12 4.01 15.24
CA VAL A 135 -10.06 5.04 14.78
C VAL A 135 -10.31 4.97 13.29
N HIS A 136 -11.51 5.39 12.89
CA HIS A 136 -11.85 5.72 11.50
C HIS A 136 -11.94 7.22 11.33
N MET A 137 -11.29 7.76 10.30
CA MET A 137 -11.38 9.15 9.91
C MET A 137 -12.78 9.47 9.40
N VAL A 138 -13.44 10.45 10.04
CA VAL A 138 -14.80 10.90 9.67
C VAL A 138 -14.81 12.30 9.07
N GLY A 139 -13.69 13.02 9.13
CA GLY A 139 -13.54 14.37 8.60
C GLY A 139 -14.41 15.42 9.31
N PRO A 140 -14.30 16.71 8.97
CA PRO A 140 -14.98 17.79 9.70
C PRO A 140 -16.42 18.06 9.25
N LEU A 141 -16.92 17.36 8.22
CA LEU A 141 -18.21 17.68 7.57
C LEU A 141 -19.39 17.62 8.53
N HIS A 142 -19.34 16.77 9.55
CA HIS A 142 -20.37 16.65 10.59
C HIS A 142 -20.56 17.94 11.41
N ARG A 143 -19.67 18.93 11.29
CA ARG A 143 -19.77 20.24 11.94
C ARG A 143 -20.45 21.32 11.08
N LEU A 144 -20.57 21.12 9.77
CA LEU A 144 -21.16 22.13 8.90
C LEU A 144 -22.66 22.26 9.21
N GLY A 145 -23.05 23.39 9.79
CA GLY A 145 -24.43 23.66 10.19
C GLY A 145 -24.88 22.92 11.46
N ASN A 146 -23.95 22.36 12.24
CA ASN A 146 -24.24 21.66 13.49
C ASN A 146 -23.22 22.03 14.58
N ASP A 147 -23.51 23.11 15.31
CA ASP A 147 -22.66 23.62 16.39
C ASP A 147 -22.74 22.77 17.67
N ASP A 148 -23.78 21.93 17.80
CA ASP A 148 -24.01 21.06 18.97
C ASP A 148 -23.31 19.70 18.86
N PHE A 149 -22.59 19.45 17.76
CA PHE A 149 -21.88 18.20 17.57
C PHE A 149 -20.78 18.02 18.63
N LYS A 150 -20.91 16.96 19.44
CA LYS A 150 -19.99 16.67 20.53
C LYS A 150 -18.77 15.86 20.05
N PHE A 151 -17.60 16.31 20.46
CA PHE A 151 -16.34 15.58 20.30
C PHE A 151 -15.46 15.79 21.54
N LYS A 152 -14.52 14.88 21.76
CA LYS A 152 -13.49 14.99 22.79
C LYS A 152 -12.22 15.52 22.15
N ASP A 153 -11.67 16.61 22.66
CA ASP A 153 -10.41 17.15 22.18
C ASP A 153 -9.24 16.50 22.92
N VAL A 154 -8.53 15.60 22.25
CA VAL A 154 -7.45 14.80 22.87
C VAL A 154 -6.06 15.33 22.51
N GLY A 155 -6.00 16.53 21.91
CA GLY A 155 -4.76 17.25 21.67
C GLY A 155 -3.84 16.55 20.66
N LEU A 156 -2.60 16.30 21.07
CA LEU A 156 -1.61 15.65 20.22
C LEU A 156 -1.70 14.12 20.36
N CYS A 157 -1.66 13.43 19.23
CA CYS A 157 -1.56 11.97 19.23
C CYS A 157 -0.37 11.51 18.38
N MET A 158 0.25 10.43 18.80
CA MET A 158 1.18 9.66 18.00
C MET A 158 0.39 8.65 17.16
N ILE A 159 0.71 8.55 15.88
CA ILE A 159 0.15 7.51 15.00
C ILE A 159 1.08 6.30 15.12
N LEU A 160 0.51 5.16 15.50
CA LEU A 160 1.26 3.94 15.77
C LEU A 160 1.16 2.96 14.61
N ALA A 161 0.01 2.93 13.95
CA ALA A 161 -0.23 1.98 12.88
C ALA A 161 -1.28 2.45 11.88
N PHE A 162 -1.22 1.88 10.68
CA PHE A 162 -2.28 1.89 9.68
C PHE A 162 -2.68 0.46 9.34
N ASP A 163 -3.98 0.24 9.17
CA ASP A 163 -4.54 -0.98 8.58
C ASP A 163 -5.44 -0.61 7.41
N GLY A 164 -5.22 -1.26 6.26
CA GLY A 164 -5.84 -0.90 5.00
C GLY A 164 -5.54 -1.89 3.90
N LYS A 165 -5.87 -1.51 2.67
CA LYS A 165 -5.73 -2.31 1.47
C LYS A 165 -4.88 -1.60 0.43
N VAL A 166 -3.90 -2.29 -0.14
CA VAL A 166 -3.12 -1.77 -1.27
C VAL A 166 -4.06 -1.58 -2.48
N ALA A 167 -4.22 -0.33 -2.92
CA ALA A 167 -5.07 0.04 -4.04
C ALA A 167 -4.28 0.16 -5.34
N LYS A 168 -3.20 0.95 -5.33
CA LYS A 168 -2.22 1.06 -6.42
C LYS A 168 -0.83 0.69 -5.91
N GLY A 169 0.05 0.24 -6.81
CA GLY A 169 1.43 -0.12 -6.47
C GLY A 169 1.62 -1.61 -6.13
N LYS A 170 2.83 -1.96 -5.68
CA LYS A 170 3.21 -3.35 -5.39
C LYS A 170 2.78 -3.72 -3.97
N ILE A 171 2.26 -4.94 -3.81
CA ILE A 171 1.96 -5.49 -2.47
C ILE A 171 3.31 -5.70 -1.75
N PRO A 172 3.54 -5.10 -0.58
CA PRO A 172 4.79 -5.22 0.14
C PRO A 172 4.95 -6.58 0.81
N LYS A 173 6.13 -6.86 1.35
CA LYS A 173 6.41 -8.05 2.16
C LYS A 173 6.43 -7.71 3.65
N VAL A 174 6.09 -8.68 4.50
CA VAL A 174 6.29 -8.56 5.95
C VAL A 174 7.78 -8.32 6.25
N GLY A 175 8.06 -7.38 7.16
CA GLY A 175 9.40 -6.93 7.53
C GLY A 175 9.99 -5.84 6.63
N GLN A 176 9.28 -5.41 5.59
CA GLN A 176 9.73 -4.34 4.70
C GLN A 176 9.41 -2.96 5.30
N THR A 177 10.39 -2.05 5.26
CA THR A 177 10.13 -0.60 5.40
C THR A 177 9.52 -0.09 4.11
N VAL A 178 8.38 0.56 4.19
CA VAL A 178 7.62 1.03 3.02
C VAL A 178 7.35 2.53 3.10
N ARG A 179 7.13 3.13 1.94
CA ARG A 179 6.62 4.47 1.73
C ARG A 179 5.24 4.37 1.10
N PHE A 180 4.22 5.00 1.67
CA PHE A 180 2.86 4.88 1.17
C PHE A 180 2.07 6.18 1.29
N VAL A 181 1.06 6.34 0.44
CA VAL A 181 0.11 7.45 0.52
C VAL A 181 -1.26 6.91 0.92
N PRO A 182 -1.80 7.24 2.11
CA PRO A 182 -3.18 6.94 2.45
C PRO A 182 -4.13 7.73 1.54
N GLU A 183 -5.10 7.08 0.90
CA GLU A 183 -5.98 7.73 -0.09
C GLU A 183 -6.85 8.84 0.51
N TYR A 184 -7.16 8.74 1.80
CA TYR A 184 -7.97 9.72 2.53
C TYR A 184 -7.12 10.76 3.29
N CYS A 185 -5.79 10.76 3.08
CA CYS A 185 -4.93 11.81 3.62
C CYS A 185 -5.22 13.14 2.88
N MET A 186 -5.75 14.13 3.58
CA MET A 186 -6.06 15.45 3.00
C MET A 186 -4.86 16.12 2.32
N MET A 187 -3.64 15.87 2.81
CA MET A 187 -2.41 16.45 2.26
C MET A 187 -1.80 15.60 1.14
N GLN A 188 -2.26 14.36 0.93
CA GLN A 188 -1.64 13.38 0.04
C GLN A 188 -0.11 13.32 0.24
N LYS A 189 0.30 13.31 1.51
CA LYS A 189 1.70 13.26 1.94
C LYS A 189 2.16 11.81 2.02
N VAL A 190 3.43 11.53 1.67
CA VAL A 190 3.99 10.20 1.85
C VAL A 190 4.26 9.94 3.33
N HIS A 191 3.86 8.76 3.77
CA HIS A 191 4.10 8.20 5.10
C HIS A 191 5.10 7.06 4.98
N SER A 192 5.80 6.73 6.07
CA SER A 192 6.62 5.53 6.11
C SER A 192 6.33 4.67 7.32
N GLY A 193 6.68 3.39 7.24
CA GLY A 193 6.51 2.45 8.34
C GLY A 193 7.00 1.05 7.99
N MET A 194 6.86 0.13 8.94
CA MET A 194 7.24 -1.27 8.83
C MET A 194 6.01 -2.13 8.61
N VAL A 195 6.01 -2.96 7.57
CA VAL A 195 4.92 -3.91 7.31
C VAL A 195 5.04 -5.08 8.28
N VAL A 196 4.01 -5.30 9.10
CA VAL A 196 3.96 -6.39 10.09
C VAL A 196 2.96 -7.49 9.72
N GLY A 197 2.03 -7.22 8.80
CA GLY A 197 1.06 -8.21 8.32
C GLY A 197 0.64 -7.96 6.88
N VAL A 198 0.48 -9.04 6.12
CA VAL A 198 -0.02 -9.02 4.72
C VAL A 198 -0.94 -10.22 4.51
N GLU A 199 -2.20 -9.97 4.14
CA GLU A 199 -3.16 -10.99 3.74
C GLU A 199 -3.84 -10.58 2.43
N GLY A 200 -3.44 -11.20 1.32
CA GLY A 200 -3.86 -10.77 0.00
C GLY A 200 -3.41 -9.33 -0.27
N LYS A 201 -4.36 -8.39 -0.34
CA LYS A 201 -4.08 -6.95 -0.49
C LYS A 201 -4.18 -6.18 0.82
N ASN A 202 -4.64 -6.81 1.89
CA ASN A 202 -4.77 -6.16 3.19
C ASN A 202 -3.38 -6.11 3.83
N VAL A 203 -3.00 -4.95 4.34
CA VAL A 203 -1.67 -4.70 4.90
C VAL A 203 -1.80 -3.95 6.21
N ARG A 204 -1.01 -4.41 7.19
CA ARG A 204 -0.85 -3.77 8.49
C ARG A 204 0.56 -3.18 8.56
N ILE A 205 0.63 -1.89 8.82
CA ILE A 205 1.86 -1.10 8.85
C ILE A 205 1.99 -0.47 10.23
N GLU A 206 3.12 -0.64 10.89
CA GLU A 206 3.42 -0.12 12.24
C GLU A 206 4.71 0.73 12.22
N ALA A 207 5.06 1.30 13.37
CA ALA A 207 6.22 2.20 13.49
C ALA A 207 6.15 3.36 12.48
N ILE A 208 4.99 4.02 12.47
CA ILE A 208 4.67 5.06 11.50
C ILE A 208 5.53 6.31 11.72
N ASP A 209 6.15 6.77 10.64
CA ASP A 209 6.67 8.14 10.54
C ASP A 209 5.86 8.92 9.50
N LEU A 210 5.28 10.04 9.93
CA LEU A 210 4.57 10.98 9.05
C LEU A 210 5.52 11.85 8.23
N LYS A 211 6.83 11.71 8.45
CA LYS A 211 7.91 12.20 7.59
C LYS A 211 8.59 11.01 6.92
N VAL A 212 9.16 11.28 5.78
CA VAL A 212 10.00 10.33 5.07
C VAL A 212 11.39 10.96 5.00
N TRP A 213 12.37 10.24 5.53
CA TRP A 213 13.79 10.61 5.45
C TRP A 213 14.47 9.86 4.30
#